data_AF-A0A268EN08-F1
#
_entry.id   AF-A0A268EN08-F1
#
_cell.length_a   1.000
_cell.length_b   1.000
_cell.length_c   1.000
_cell.angle_alpha   90.00
_cell.angle_beta   90.00
_cell.angle_gamma   90.00
#
_symmetry.space_group_name_H-M   'P 1'
#
loop_
_entity.id
_entity.type
_entity.pdbx_description
1 polymer ?
#
loop_
_entity_poly.entity_id
_entity_poly.type
_entity_poly.pdbx_seq_one_letter_code
_entity_poly.pdbx_strand_id
1 'polypeptide(L)' 'MHNQKLGVHESLELHELLTFKTTCLTKSQSMVPLVADVNLRTILQQDIRDGVADIQQLKNVLM' A
#
# COMPACT_ATOMS: atom_id res chain seq x y z
N MET A 1 2.85 16.67 20.19
CA MET A 1 1.97 15.80 19.36
C MET A 1 1.40 14.75 20.28
N HIS A 2 0.06 14.64 20.35
CA HIS A 2 -0.63 13.81 21.33
C HIS A 2 -0.35 12.33 21.03
N ASN A 3 0.35 11.65 21.94
CA ASN A 3 0.70 10.23 21.82
C ASN A 3 -0.50 9.36 22.23
N GLN A 4 -1.62 9.51 21.53
CA GLN A 4 -2.76 8.62 21.70
C GLN A 4 -2.39 7.29 21.06
N LYS A 5 -2.15 6.27 21.88
CA LYS A 5 -2.07 4.90 21.40
C LYS A 5 -3.38 4.55 20.73
N LEU A 6 -3.30 3.98 19.54
CA LEU A 6 -4.45 3.45 18.82
C LEU A 6 -5.20 2.46 19.71
N GLY A 7 -6.53 2.52 19.67
CA GLY A 7 -7.37 1.48 20.23
C GLY A 7 -7.14 0.14 19.54
N VAL A 8 -7.60 -0.94 20.16
CA VAL A 8 -7.47 -2.31 19.60
C VAL A 8 -8.17 -2.40 18.24
N HIS A 9 -9.36 -1.81 18.09
CA HIS A 9 -10.10 -1.80 16.82
C HIS A 9 -9.37 -0.98 15.74
N GLU A 10 -8.91 0.23 16.06
CA GLU A 10 -8.17 1.07 15.11
C GLU A 10 -6.86 0.42 14.65
N SER A 11 -6.16 -0.26 15.56
CA SER A 11 -4.96 -1.02 15.24
C SER A 11 -5.27 -2.19 14.30
N LEU A 12 -6.37 -2.90 14.55
CA LEU A 12 -6.81 -4.02 13.71
C LEU A 12 -7.20 -3.53 12.30
N GLU A 13 -7.99 -2.46 12.20
CA GLU A 13 -8.38 -1.84 10.93
C GLU A 13 -7.17 -1.39 10.11
N LEU A 14 -6.14 -0.81 10.76
CA LEU A 14 -4.90 -0.45 10.08
C LEU A 14 -4.10 -1.68 9.61
N HIS A 15 -4.09 -2.77 10.37
CA HIS A 15 -3.47 -4.02 9.93
C HIS A 15 -4.20 -4.65 8.73
N GLU A 16 -5.53 -4.60 8.72
CA GLU A 16 -6.36 -5.04 7.59
C GLU A 16 -6.07 -4.19 6.34
N LEU A 17 -6.03 -2.87 6.49
CA LEU A 17 -5.70 -1.95 5.40
C LEU A 17 -4.27 -2.17 4.88
N LEU A 18 -3.30 -2.37 5.77
CA LEU A 18 -1.92 -2.69 5.41
C LEU A 18 -1.83 -3.99 4.60
N THR A 19 -2.56 -5.02 5.03
CA THR A 19 -2.62 -6.33 4.35
C THR A 19 -3.26 -6.20 2.97
N PHE A 20 -4.36 -5.46 2.88
CA PHE A 20 -5.04 -5.14 1.64
C PHE A 20 -4.11 -4.42 0.66
N LYS A 21 -3.49 -3.32 1.09
CA LYS A 21 -2.59 -2.52 0.24
C LYS A 21 -1.38 -3.33 -0.23
N THR A 22 -0.81 -4.17 0.64
CA THR A 22 0.30 -5.08 0.29
C THR A 22 -0.11 -6.10 -0.79
N THR A 23 -1.34 -6.63 -0.71
CA THR A 23 -1.89 -7.54 -1.71
C THR A 23 -2.08 -6.84 -3.06
N CYS A 24 -2.63 -5.62 -3.06
CA CYS A 24 -2.74 -4.79 -4.27
C CYS A 24 -1.38 -4.50 -4.89
N LEU A 25 -0.40 -4.08 -4.09
CA LEU A 25 0.95 -3.79 -4.57
C LEU A 25 1.61 -5.03 -5.21
N THR A 26 1.50 -6.19 -4.55
CA THR A 26 2.02 -7.46 -5.06
C THR A 26 1.39 -7.80 -6.41
N LYS A 27 0.08 -7.59 -6.56
CA LYS A 27 -0.63 -7.77 -7.82
C LYS A 27 -0.12 -6.83 -8.91
N SER A 28 -0.05 -5.52 -8.64
CA SER A 28 0.45 -4.52 -9.60
C SER A 28 1.89 -4.86 -10.03
N GLN A 29 2.77 -5.19 -9.09
CA GLN A 29 4.17 -5.59 -9.37
C GLN A 29 4.26 -6.85 -10.24
N SER A 30 3.41 -7.85 -9.96
CA SER A 30 3.38 -9.10 -10.73
C SER A 30 2.80 -8.92 -12.15
N MET A 31 1.90 -7.95 -12.33
CA MET A 31 1.25 -7.67 -13.61
C MET A 31 2.09 -6.79 -14.55
N VAL A 32 2.88 -5.84 -14.02
CA VAL A 32 3.66 -4.89 -14.83
C VAL A 32 4.49 -5.55 -15.96
N PRO A 33 5.21 -6.66 -15.72
CA PRO A 33 5.97 -7.33 -16.77
C PRO A 33 5.12 -7.87 -17.93
N LEU A 34 3.84 -8.14 -17.69
CA LEU A 34 2.90 -8.75 -18.64
C LEU A 34 2.18 -7.71 -19.51
N VAL A 35 2.25 -6.41 -19.16
CA VAL A 35 1.48 -5.36 -19.84
C VAL A 35 2.21 -4.86 -21.09
N ALA A 36 1.66 -5.15 -22.27
CA ALA A 36 2.23 -4.69 -23.55
C ALA A 36 2.03 -3.17 -23.79
N ASP A 37 0.90 -2.61 -23.34
CA ASP A 37 0.59 -1.20 -23.54
C ASP A 37 1.47 -0.30 -22.65
N VAL A 38 2.19 0.64 -23.28
CA VAL A 38 3.17 1.50 -22.61
C VAL A 38 2.50 2.49 -21.63
N ASN A 39 1.31 2.98 -21.97
CA ASN A 39 0.58 3.92 -21.12
C ASN A 39 0.09 3.21 -19.86
N LEU A 40 -0.51 2.03 -20.02
CA LEU A 40 -0.96 1.20 -18.89
C LEU A 40 0.22 0.78 -18.01
N ARG A 41 1.37 0.42 -18.60
CA ARG A 41 2.58 0.12 -17.85
C ARG A 41 3.05 1.32 -17.01
N THR A 42 3.01 2.52 -17.58
CA THR A 42 3.39 3.75 -16.88
C THR A 42 2.45 4.03 -15.70
N ILE A 43 1.15 3.85 -15.89
CA ILE A 43 0.14 3.98 -14.83
C ILE A 43 0.42 2.98 -13.70
N LEU A 44 0.65 1.70 -14.03
CA LEU A 44 0.95 0.69 -13.01
C LEU A 44 2.28 0.94 -12.29
N GLN A 45 3.30 1.45 -12.98
CA GLN A 45 4.55 1.84 -12.33
C GLN A 45 4.38 3.01 -11.36
N GLN A 46 3.48 3.96 -11.66
CA GLN A 46 3.12 5.02 -10.75
C GLN A 46 2.35 4.47 -9.53
N ASP A 47 1.35 3.62 -9.76
CA ASP A 47 0.59 2.94 -8.69
C ASP A 47 1.51 2.13 -7.75
N ILE A 48 2.53 1.46 -8.28
CA ILE A 48 3.54 0.75 -7.46
C ILE A 48 4.33 1.72 -6.58
N ARG A 49 4.77 2.86 -7.12
CA ARG A 49 5.55 3.87 -6.35
C ARG A 49 4.69 4.44 -5.22
N ASP A 50 3.47 4.84 -5.54
CA ASP A 50 2.54 5.40 -4.55
C ASP A 50 2.16 4.34 -3.52
N GLY A 51 1.93 3.09 -3.95
CA GLY A 51 1.63 1.98 -3.06
C GLY A 51 2.74 1.66 -2.06
N VAL A 52 4.01 1.77 -2.44
CA VAL A 52 5.15 1.63 -1.51
C VAL A 52 5.15 2.76 -0.47
N ALA A 53 4.90 4.01 -0.89
CA ALA A 53 4.84 5.15 0.01
C ALA A 53 3.67 5.01 1.01
N ASP A 54 2.48 4.61 0.53
CA ASP A 54 1.30 4.38 1.36
C ASP A 54 1.56 3.30 2.43
N ILE A 55 2.17 2.17 2.05
CA ILE A 55 2.52 1.11 3.00
C ILE A 55 3.48 1.62 4.07
N GLN A 56 4.46 2.45 3.69
CA GLN A 56 5.38 3.03 4.65
C GLN A 56 4.67 3.98 5.61
N GLN A 57 3.74 4.80 5.12
CA GLN A 57 2.92 5.66 5.96
C GLN A 57 2.05 4.86 6.93
N LEU A 58 1.37 3.81 6.46
CA LEU A 58 0.55 2.94 7.31
C LEU A 58 1.38 2.27 8.42
N LYS A 59 2.60 1.83 8.11
CA LYS A 59 3.53 1.29 9.11
C LYS A 59 3.95 2.33 10.14
N ASN A 60 4.20 3.57 9.72
CA ASN A 60 4.57 4.66 10.63
C ASN A 60 3.42 5.08 11.56
N VAL A 61 2.16 4.82 11.18
CA VAL A 61 1.00 5.07 12.06
C VAL A 61 0.85 3.95 13.10
N LEU A 62 1.20 2.71 12.75
CA LEU A 62 1.14 1.54 13.64
C LEU A 62 2.31 1.47 14.64
N MET A 63 3.48 2.02 14.30
CA MET A 63 4.74 1.91 15.08
C MET A 63 5.09 3.16 15.88
#